data_AF-A0A822FSK2-F1
#
_entry.id   AF-A0A822FSK2-F1
#
_cell.length_a   1.000
_cell.length_b   1.000
_cell.length_c   1.000
_cell.angle_alpha   90.00
_cell.angle_beta   90.00
_cell.angle_gamma   90.00
#
_symmetry.space_group_name_H-M   'P 1'
#
loop_
_entity.id
_entity.type
_entity.pdbx_description
1 polymer ?
#
loop_
_entity_poly.entity_id
_entity_poly.type
_entity_poly.pdbx_seq_one_letter_code
_entity_poly.pdbx_strand_id
1 'polypeptide(L)'
;LVQHDQIQDELVKQNLLPLLIRCATEDSFHPIRARQRALELLLSFTFNDDAAHFLKQNVAFIDHLRTLQNAPEEGVQRAAEGILWKLEKEAESIAKLDLPIIDSH
;
A
#
# COMPACT_ATOMS: atom_id res chain seq x y z
N LEU A 1 21.03 8.24 1.99
CA LEU A 1 20.00 7.84 0.99
C LEU A 1 20.04 6.33 0.73
N VAL A 2 21.19 5.74 0.39
CA VAL A 2 21.33 4.27 0.14
C VAL A 2 20.89 3.35 1.29
N GLN A 3 21.00 3.79 2.55
CA GLN A 3 20.66 2.94 3.71
C GLN A 3 19.14 2.72 3.88
N HIS A 4 18.29 3.62 3.38
CA HIS A 4 16.84 3.48 3.58
C HIS A 4 16.25 2.41 2.66
N ASP A 5 16.73 2.37 1.41
CA ASP A 5 16.29 1.42 0.39
C ASP A 5 16.74 -0.01 0.74
N GLN A 6 17.97 -0.19 1.25
CA GLN A 6 18.46 -1.50 1.70
C GLN A 6 17.65 -2.09 2.87
N ILE A 7 17.21 -1.24 3.80
CA ILE A 7 16.36 -1.68 4.92
C ILE A 7 14.98 -2.11 4.42
N GLN A 8 14.41 -1.37 3.45
CA GLN A 8 13.12 -1.74 2.86
C GLN A 8 13.18 -3.11 2.16
N ASP A 9 14.23 -3.37 1.39
CA ASP A 9 14.40 -4.65 0.69
C ASP A 9 14.60 -5.84 1.64
N GLU A 10 15.34 -5.66 2.74
CA GLU A 10 15.49 -6.72 3.75
C GLU A 10 14.18 -7.00 4.49
N LEU A 11 13.39 -5.97 4.76
CA LEU A 11 12.11 -6.11 5.44
C LEU A 11 11.08 -6.86 4.57
N VAL A 12 11.07 -6.62 3.26
CA VAL A 12 10.24 -7.37 2.31
C VAL A 12 10.63 -8.86 2.32
N LYS A 13 11.92 -9.19 2.41
CA LYS A 13 12.43 -10.58 2.48
C LYS A 13 12.06 -11.32 3.78
N GLN A 14 11.69 -10.62 4.84
CA GLN A 14 11.44 -11.19 6.18
C GLN A 14 9.95 -11.39 6.53
N ASN A 15 9.04 -11.46 5.55
CA ASN A 15 7.59 -11.54 5.78
C ASN A 15 7.00 -10.34 6.56
N LEU A 16 7.64 -9.18 6.51
CA LEU A 16 7.12 -7.99 7.21
C LEU A 16 5.78 -7.53 6.61
N LEU A 17 5.64 -7.54 5.29
CA LEU A 17 4.41 -7.09 4.62
C LEU A 17 3.17 -7.89 5.06
N PRO A 18 3.18 -9.24 5.05
CA PRO A 18 2.09 -10.02 5.64
C PRO A 18 1.76 -9.65 7.08
N LEU A 19 2.76 -9.43 7.94
CA LEU A 19 2.54 -9.04 9.33
C LEU A 19 1.87 -7.66 9.44
N LEU A 20 2.37 -6.68 8.68
CA LEU A 20 1.79 -5.33 8.67
C LEU A 20 0.35 -5.34 8.17
N ILE A 21 0.03 -6.14 7.15
CA ILE A 21 -1.35 -6.31 6.66
C ILE A 21 -2.23 -6.85 7.78
N ARG A 22 -1.78 -7.88 8.51
CA ARG A 22 -2.53 -8.41 9.66
C ARG A 22 -2.74 -7.36 10.76
N CYS A 23 -1.71 -6.60 11.10
CA CYS A 23 -1.82 -5.50 12.07
C CYS A 23 -2.77 -4.38 11.60
N ALA A 24 -2.89 -4.16 10.29
CA ALA A 24 -3.78 -3.16 9.72
C ALA A 24 -5.24 -3.64 9.65
N THR A 25 -5.47 -4.95 9.44
CA THR A 25 -6.78 -5.50 9.08
C THR A 25 -7.49 -6.26 10.20
N GLU A 26 -6.74 -6.87 11.12
CA GLU A 26 -7.34 -7.64 12.20
C GLU A 26 -7.76 -6.72 13.37
N ASP A 27 -8.96 -6.94 13.90
CA ASP A 27 -9.46 -6.25 15.10
C ASP A 27 -8.84 -6.79 16.40
N SER A 28 -8.24 -7.98 16.37
CA SER A 28 -7.55 -8.60 17.52
C SER A 28 -6.39 -7.76 18.07
N PHE A 29 -5.79 -6.89 17.26
CA PHE A 29 -4.70 -6.01 17.66
C PHE A 29 -5.22 -4.63 18.10
N HIS A 30 -6.00 -4.59 19.17
CA HIS A 30 -6.45 -3.33 19.78
C HIS A 30 -5.34 -2.72 20.65
N PRO A 31 -4.48 -1.89 20.06
CA PRO A 31 -4.79 -0.47 20.08
C PRO A 31 -4.87 0.13 18.67
N ILE A 32 -5.80 1.07 18.46
CA ILE A 32 -5.95 1.84 17.22
C ILE A 32 -4.62 2.43 16.70
N ARG A 33 -3.70 2.75 17.62
CA ARG A 33 -2.35 3.21 17.31
C ARG A 33 -1.53 2.18 16.55
N ALA A 34 -1.66 0.89 16.85
CA ALA A 34 -0.97 -0.18 16.11
C ALA A 34 -1.47 -0.28 14.67
N ARG A 35 -2.80 -0.23 14.46
CA ARG A 35 -3.41 -0.18 13.12
C ARG A 35 -2.93 1.02 12.32
N GLN A 36 -3.01 2.22 12.92
CA GLN A 36 -2.56 3.44 12.25
C GLN A 36 -1.07 3.35 11.86
N ARG A 37 -0.20 2.89 12.77
CA ARG A 37 1.23 2.72 12.47
C ARG A 37 1.49 1.68 11.39
N ALA A 38 0.73 0.58 11.39
CA ALA A 38 0.84 -0.42 10.33
C ALA A 38 0.46 0.16 8.97
N LEU A 39 -0.61 0.95 8.89
CA LEU A 39 -1.03 1.62 7.66
C LEU A 39 -0.01 2.67 7.19
N GLU A 40 0.55 3.47 8.09
CA GLU A 40 1.60 4.45 7.75
C GLU A 40 2.87 3.76 7.20
N LEU A 41 3.26 2.63 7.78
CA LEU A 41 4.37 1.82 7.27
C LEU A 41 4.02 1.24 5.89
N LEU A 42 2.84 0.64 5.73
CA LEU A 42 2.38 0.11 4.44
C LEU A 42 2.34 1.18 3.35
N LEU A 43 1.88 2.39 3.67
CA LEU A 43 1.95 3.54 2.76
C LEU A 43 3.38 3.84 2.35
N SER A 44 4.33 3.82 3.28
CA SER A 44 5.75 4.02 2.96
C SER A 44 6.29 2.92 2.05
N PHE A 45 5.81 1.69 2.19
CA PHE A 45 6.17 0.56 1.31
C PHE A 45 5.58 0.67 -0.09
N THR A 46 4.46 1.39 -0.29
CA THR A 46 3.91 1.58 -1.65
C THR A 46 4.82 2.39 -2.58
N PHE A 47 5.91 2.97 -2.09
CA PHE A 47 6.93 3.62 -2.93
C PHE A 47 8.00 2.65 -3.46
N ASN A 48 7.99 1.40 -2.99
CA ASN A 48 8.78 0.31 -3.55
C ASN A 48 7.89 -0.52 -4.48
N ASP A 49 8.30 -0.68 -5.74
CA ASP A 49 7.47 -1.28 -6.78
C ASP A 49 7.07 -2.73 -6.48
N ASP A 50 7.98 -3.53 -5.92
CA ASP A 50 7.71 -4.94 -5.56
C ASP A 50 6.68 -5.02 -4.43
N ALA A 51 6.82 -4.17 -3.41
CA ALA A 51 5.88 -4.09 -2.30
C ALA A 51 4.52 -3.55 -2.75
N ALA A 52 4.49 -2.53 -3.62
CA ALA A 52 3.27 -1.99 -4.20
C ALA A 52 2.54 -3.06 -5.03
N HIS A 53 3.26 -3.79 -5.88
CA HIS A 53 2.73 -4.91 -6.64
C HIS A 53 2.12 -5.99 -5.74
N PHE A 54 2.85 -6.39 -4.70
CA PHE A 54 2.37 -7.36 -3.70
C PHE A 54 1.08 -6.90 -3.01
N LEU A 55 1.02 -5.64 -2.55
CA LEU A 55 -0.15 -5.09 -1.87
C LEU A 55 -1.37 -5.01 -2.80
N LYS A 56 -1.14 -4.63 -4.06
CA LYS A 56 -2.20 -4.52 -5.08
C LYS A 56 -2.83 -5.86 -5.45
N GLN A 57 -2.06 -6.95 -5.40
CA GLN A 57 -2.58 -8.30 -5.62
C GLN A 57 -3.44 -8.80 -4.45
N ASN A 58 -3.33 -8.19 -3.27
CA ASN A 58 -4.12 -8.57 -2.10
C ASN A 58 -5.49 -7.88 -2.09
N VAL A 59 -6.45 -8.47 -2.80
CA VAL A 59 -7.83 -7.93 -2.94
C VAL A 59 -8.50 -7.70 -1.59
N ALA A 60 -8.34 -8.63 -0.64
CA ALA A 60 -8.93 -8.50 0.69
C ALA A 60 -8.39 -7.28 1.46
N PHE A 61 -7.09 -7.01 1.33
CA PHE A 61 -6.50 -5.80 1.91
C PHE A 61 -7.05 -4.53 1.25
N ILE A 62 -7.15 -4.48 -0.09
CA ILE A 62 -7.71 -3.34 -0.80
C ILE A 62 -9.17 -3.07 -0.39
N ASP A 63 -9.99 -4.11 -0.31
CA ASP A 63 -11.38 -3.96 0.14
C ASP A 63 -11.45 -3.48 1.58
N HIS A 64 -10.57 -3.95 2.45
CA HIS A 64 -10.48 -3.45 3.81
C HIS A 64 -10.12 -1.95 3.84
N LEU A 65 -9.14 -1.51 3.05
CA LEU A 65 -8.79 -0.09 2.96
C LEU A 65 -9.97 0.78 2.53
N ARG A 66 -10.81 0.31 1.61
CA ARG A 66 -12.05 1.01 1.20
C ARG A 66 -13.02 1.20 2.36
N THR A 67 -13.12 0.22 3.27
CA THR A 67 -13.93 0.40 4.48
C THR A 67 -13.34 1.46 5.43
N LEU A 68 -12.01 1.57 5.48
CA LEU A 68 -11.31 2.52 6.35
C LEU A 68 -11.33 3.97 5.84
N GLN A 69 -11.77 4.23 4.60
CA GLN A 69 -11.97 5.60 4.10
C GLN A 69 -13.06 6.37 4.89
N ASN A 70 -13.91 5.66 5.64
CA ASN A 70 -14.91 6.26 6.51
C ASN A 70 -14.60 6.05 8.01
N ALA A 71 -13.36 5.69 8.35
CA ALA A 71 -12.95 5.51 9.73
C ALA A 71 -13.03 6.84 10.50
N PRO A 72 -13.53 6.85 11.76
CA PRO A 72 -13.61 8.07 12.56
C PRO A 72 -12.23 8.60 12.96
N GLU A 73 -11.20 7.76 12.94
CA GLU A 73 -9.83 8.15 13.21
C GLU A 73 -9.16 8.69 11.95
N GLU A 74 -9.00 10.01 11.91
CA GLU A 74 -8.41 10.74 10.78
C GLU A 74 -7.07 10.17 10.31
N GLY A 75 -6.21 9.73 11.23
CA GLY A 75 -4.92 9.12 10.88
C GLY A 75 -5.06 7.80 10.10
N VAL A 76 -6.04 6.97 10.47
CA VAL A 76 -6.37 5.71 9.79
C VAL A 76 -6.98 6.00 8.41
N GLN A 77 -7.94 6.92 8.37
CA GLN A 77 -8.59 7.35 7.14
C GLN A 77 -7.57 7.86 6.11
N ARG A 78 -6.76 8.85 6.48
CA ARG A 78 -5.77 9.46 5.57
C ARG A 78 -4.74 8.44 5.08
N ALA A 79 -4.28 7.54 5.94
CA ALA A 79 -3.33 6.51 5.54
C ALA A 79 -3.96 5.53 4.53
N ALA A 80 -5.22 5.12 4.75
CA ALA A 80 -5.94 4.26 3.83
C ALA A 80 -6.18 4.93 2.47
N GLU A 81 -6.62 6.19 2.46
CA GLU A 81 -6.78 6.99 1.24
C GLU A 81 -5.46 7.14 0.46
N GLY A 82 -4.36 7.43 1.17
CA GLY A 82 -3.04 7.57 0.57
C GLY A 82 -2.56 6.29 -0.10
N ILE A 83 -2.78 5.13 0.54
CA ILE A 83 -2.40 3.83 -0.02
C ILE A 83 -3.21 3.55 -1.29
N LEU A 84 -4.53 3.69 -1.22
CA LEU A 84 -5.42 3.46 -2.37
C LEU A 84 -5.03 4.35 -3.55
N TRP A 85 -4.86 5.65 -3.32
CA TRP A 85 -4.47 6.60 -4.36
C TRP A 85 -3.15 6.22 -5.04
N LYS A 86 -2.15 5.79 -4.28
CA LYS A 86 -0.83 5.43 -4.81
C LYS A 86 -0.90 4.16 -5.66
N LEU A 87 -1.62 3.13 -5.19
CA LEU A 87 -1.77 1.85 -5.90
C LEU A 87 -2.65 1.96 -7.16
N GLU A 88 -3.65 2.86 -7.15
CA GLU A 88 -4.50 3.16 -8.29
C GLU A 88 -3.76 3.97 -9.37
N LYS A 89 -2.98 4.99 -8.98
CA LYS A 89 -2.16 5.77 -9.94
C LYS A 89 -1.16 4.91 -10.71
N GLU A 90 -0.55 3.92 -10.07
CA GLU A 90 0.34 2.99 -10.76
C GLU A 90 -0.40 2.10 -11.78
N ALA A 91 -1.69 1.82 -11.56
CA ALA A 91 -2.51 1.13 -12.57
C ALA A 91 -2.67 1.98 -13.84
N GLU A 92 -2.93 3.28 -13.67
CA GLU A 92 -3.11 4.20 -14.78
C GLU A 92 -1.81 4.50 -15.54
N SER A 93 -0.68 4.53 -14.83
CA SER A 93 0.64 4.73 -15.44
C SER A 93 1.08 3.54 -16.29
N ILE A 94 0.78 2.30 -15.88
CA ILE A 94 1.07 1.09 -16.67
C ILE A 94 0.14 1.03 -17.90
N ALA A 95 -1.15 1.32 -17.74
CA ALA A 95 -2.11 1.29 -18.84
C ALA A 95 -1.81 2.30 -19.98
N LYS A 96 -1.07 3.39 -19.68
CA LYS A 96 -0.64 4.38 -20.69
C LYS A 96 0.60 3.96 -21.49
N LEU A 97 1.38 2.99 -21.02
CA LEU A 97 2.59 2.52 -21.70
C LEU A 97 2.30 1.45 -22.77
N ASP A 98 1.11 0.84 -22.73
CA ASP A 98 0.68 -0.20 -23.68
C ASP A 98 -0.15 0.32 -24.87
N LEU A 99 -0.23 1.65 -25.08
CA LEU A 99 -0.90 2.21 -26.26
C LEU A 99 0.07 2.24 -27.45
N PRO A 100 -0.22 1.55 -28.56
CA PRO A 100 0.60 1.66 -29.76
C PRO A 100 0.53 3.10 -30.28
N ILE A 101 1.71 3.71 -30.48
CA ILE A 101 1.84 4.94 -31.25
C ILE A 101 1.40 4.59 -32.68
N ILE A 102 0.16 4.90 -33.02
CA ILE A 102 -0.29 4.84 -34.41
C ILE A 102 0.22 6.13 -35.06
N ASP A 103 1.44 6.07 -35.58
CA ASP A 103 1.96 7.07 -36.50
C ASP A 103 1.02 7.10 -37.72
N SER A 104 0.22 8.16 -37.80
CA SER A 104 -0.64 8.44 -38.94
C SER A 104 0.19 9.25 -39.94
N HIS A 105 0.62 8.58 -41.01
CA HIS A 105 1.22 9.20 -42.20
C HIS A 105 0.25 10.13 -42.92
#